data_AF-A0A2N5XKB3-F1
#
_entry.id   AF-A0A2N5XKB3-F1
#
_cell.length_a   1.000
_cell.length_b   1.000
_cell.length_c   1.000
_cell.angle_alpha   90.00
_cell.angle_beta   90.00
_cell.angle_gamma   90.00
#
_symmetry.space_group_name_H-M   'P 1'
#
loop_
_entity.id
_entity.type
_entity.pdbx_description
1 polymer ?
#
loop_
_entity_poly.entity_id
_entity_poly.type
_entity_poly.pdbx_seq_one_letter_code
_entity_poly.pdbx_strand_id
1 'polypeptide(L)' 'MIQGHSVRPHLLDEDAIRKAIFSTGLQSHQRGQIVNALVENYTVDLDLLAATFAVLGSLRKDDTRISRAA' A
#
# COMPACT_ATOMS: atom_id res chain seq x y z
N MET A 1 7.20 17.85 29.67
CA MET A 1 6.43 17.43 28.47
C MET A 1 7.34 17.54 27.28
N ILE A 2 8.00 16.43 26.90
CA ILE A 2 8.93 16.44 25.77
C ILE A 2 8.12 16.00 24.55
N GLN A 3 7.75 16.97 23.71
CA GLN A 3 7.28 16.72 22.36
C GLN A 3 8.48 16.17 21.57
N GLY A 4 8.70 14.86 21.63
CA GLY A 4 9.71 14.17 20.86
C GLY A 4 9.16 13.90 19.47
N HIS A 5 9.66 14.65 18.49
CA HIS A 5 9.45 14.51 17.05
C HIS A 5 9.12 13.07 16.63
N SER A 6 7.97 12.89 15.97
CA SER A 6 7.66 11.67 15.22
C SER A 6 8.63 11.61 14.03
N VAL A 7 9.84 11.12 14.29
CA VAL A 7 10.84 10.79 13.28
C VAL A 7 10.23 9.65 12.49
N ARG A 8 9.54 9.97 11.40
CA ARG A 8 8.92 8.96 10.52
C ARG A 8 10.02 7.97 10.12
N PRO A 9 10.01 6.73 10.64
CA PRO A 9 11.14 5.85 10.52
C PRO A 9 11.10 5.25 9.12
N HIS A 10 12.10 5.61 8.32
CA HIS A 10 12.50 4.94 7.08
C HIS A 10 11.54 5.20 5.90
N LEU A 11 12.10 5.63 4.76
CA LEU A 11 11.39 5.64 3.49
C LEU A 11 11.00 4.19 3.17
N LEU A 12 9.71 3.91 3.00
CA LEU A 12 9.28 2.56 2.65
C LEU A 12 9.64 2.26 1.20
N ASP A 13 10.42 1.20 1.00
CA ASP A 13 10.63 0.59 -0.31
C ASP A 13 9.37 -0.17 -0.76
N GLU A 14 9.31 -0.53 -2.04
CA GLU A 14 8.15 -1.17 -2.67
C GLU A 14 7.66 -2.42 -1.91
N ASP A 15 8.58 -3.28 -1.46
CA ASP A 15 8.24 -4.49 -0.70
C ASP A 15 7.67 -4.18 0.68
N ALA A 16 8.16 -3.13 1.33
CA ALA A 16 7.67 -2.69 2.62
C ALA A 16 6.27 -2.06 2.48
N ILE A 17 6.04 -1.28 1.42
CA ILE A 17 4.72 -0.77 1.05
C ILE A 17 3.75 -1.92 0.82
N ARG A 18 4.11 -2.92 0.00
CA ARG A 18 3.26 -4.10 -0.23
C ARG A 18 2.89 -4.80 1.07
N LYS A 19 3.89 -5.10 1.92
CA LYS A 19 3.66 -5.75 3.23
C LYS A 19 2.74 -4.93 4.12
N ALA A 20 2.93 -3.61 4.18
CA ALA A 20 2.10 -2.72 4.98
C ALA A 20 0.66 -2.63 4.44
N ILE A 21 0.47 -2.62 3.11
CA ILE A 21 -0.86 -2.72 2.49
C ILE A 21 -1.52 -4.05 2.92
N PHE A 22 -0.82 -5.18 2.81
CA PHE A 22 -1.39 -6.48 3.21
C PHE A 22 -1.66 -6.57 4.73
N SER A 23 -0.81 -5.99 5.57
CA SER A 23 -0.98 -6.02 7.02
C SER A 23 -2.16 -5.17 7.50
N THR A 24 -2.61 -4.18 6.72
CA THR A 24 -3.80 -3.40 7.07
C THR A 24 -5.08 -4.22 7.05
N GLY A 25 -5.10 -5.36 6.33
CA GLY A 25 -6.32 -6.16 6.12
C GLY A 25 -7.42 -5.43 5.33
N LEU A 26 -7.12 -4.23 4.82
CA LEU A 26 -8.06 -3.40 4.07
C LEU A 26 -8.18 -3.90 2.64
N GLN A 27 -9.39 -3.80 2.10
CA GLN A 27 -9.66 -4.24 0.74
C GLN A 27 -9.20 -3.23 -0.29
N SER A 28 -8.98 -3.68 -1.53
CA SER A 28 -8.48 -2.83 -2.63
C SER A 28 -9.37 -1.63 -2.97
N HIS A 29 -10.62 -1.58 -2.52
CA HIS A 29 -11.52 -0.43 -2.70
C HIS A 29 -11.33 0.65 -1.62
N GLN A 30 -10.64 0.33 -0.52
CA GLN A 30 -10.33 1.22 0.60
C GLN A 30 -8.94 1.87 0.42
N ARG A 31 -8.48 2.07 -0.83
CA ARG A 31 -7.13 2.64 -1.12
C ARG A 31 -6.87 3.93 -0.37
N GLY A 32 -7.87 4.82 -0.27
CA GLY A 32 -7.72 6.07 0.47
C GLY A 32 -7.39 5.86 1.96
N GLN A 33 -8.01 4.86 2.60
CA GLN A 33 -7.73 4.53 4.00
C GLN A 33 -6.34 3.88 4.16
N ILE A 34 -5.94 3.05 3.20
CA ILE A 34 -4.61 2.43 3.17
C ILE A 34 -3.53 3.50 3.02
N VAL A 35 -3.71 4.45 2.10
CA VAL A 35 -2.78 5.57 1.88
C VAL A 35 -2.67 6.42 3.14
N ASN A 36 -3.79 6.79 3.77
CA ASN A 36 -3.77 7.58 4.99
C ASN A 36 -3.02 6.84 6.12
N ALA A 37 -3.31 5.56 6.34
CA ALA A 37 -2.62 4.77 7.35
C ALA A 37 -1.10 4.69 7.10
N LEU A 38 -0.69 4.54 5.84
CA LEU A 38 0.72 4.51 5.44
C LEU A 38 1.41 5.86 5.65
N VAL A 39 0.77 6.95 5.22
CA VAL A 39 1.32 8.32 5.33
C VAL A 39 1.28 8.82 6.77
N GLU A 40 0.39 8.34 7.62
CA GLU A 40 0.37 8.70 9.05
C GLU A 40 1.47 7.99 9.85
N ASN A 41 1.80 6.74 9.49
CA ASN A 41 2.73 5.91 10.25
C ASN A 41 4.15 5.83 9.66
N TYR A 42 4.33 6.15 8.38
CA TYR A 42 5.61 5.97 7.67
C TYR A 42 5.96 7.17 6.77
N THR A 43 7.23 7.23 6.36
CA THR A 43 7.65 8.08 5.23
C THR A 43 7.46 7.27 3.96
N VAL A 44 6.56 7.70 3.08
CA VAL A 44 6.23 6.97 1.86
C VAL A 44 6.29 7.92 0.68
N ASP A 45 6.93 7.48 -0.40
CA ASP A 45 6.87 8.16 -1.69
C ASP A 45 5.51 7.87 -2.34
N LEU A 46 4.75 8.94 -2.64
CA LEU A 46 3.41 8.84 -3.22
C LEU A 46 3.43 8.27 -4.64
N ASP A 47 4.49 8.53 -5.41
CA ASP A 47 4.64 8.00 -6.76
C ASP A 47 4.94 6.49 -6.70
N LEU A 48 5.80 6.07 -5.77
CA LEU A 48 6.08 4.65 -5.54
C LEU A 48 4.84 3.91 -5.02
N LEU A 49 4.08 4.54 -4.13
CA LEU A 49 2.82 4.00 -3.63
C LEU A 49 1.79 3.83 -4.76
N ALA A 50 1.66 4.83 -5.64
CA ALA A 50 0.79 4.76 -6.80
C ALA A 50 1.21 3.64 -7.77
N ALA A 51 2.51 3.50 -8.04
CA ALA A 51 3.06 2.43 -8.85
C ALA A 51 2.76 1.04 -8.24
N THR A 52 2.96 0.90 -6.92
CA THR A 52 2.66 -0.34 -6.19
C THR A 52 1.18 -0.71 -6.30
N PHE A 53 0.28 0.28 -6.18
CA PHE A 53 -1.16 0.07 -6.36
C PHE A 53 -1.54 -0.30 -7.80
N ALA A 54 -0.83 0.20 -8.80
CA ALA A 54 -1.05 -0.18 -10.19
C ALA A 54 -0.70 -1.66 -10.41
N VAL A 55 0.43 -2.12 -9.86
CA VAL A 55 0.84 -3.54 -9.91
C VAL A 55 -0.17 -4.44 -9.19
N LEU A 56 -0.57 -4.09 -7.96
CA LEU A 56 -1.57 -4.83 -7.19
C LEU A 56 -2.95 -4.86 -7.87
N GLY A 57 -3.34 -3.77 -8.53
CA GLY A 57 -4.60 -3.70 -9.29
C GLY A 57 -4.56 -4.52 -10.58
N SER A 58 -3.39 -4.61 -11.22
CA SER A 58 -3.19 -5.39 -12.45
C SER A 58 -3.23 -6.90 -12.18
N LEU A 59 -2.58 -7.36 -11.10
CA LEU A 59 -2.62 -8.77 -10.66
C LEU A 59 -4.05 -9.29 -10.46
N ARG A 60 -4.97 -8.44 -9.98
CA ARG A 60 -6.38 -8.83 -9.77
C ARG A 60 -7.19 -8.93 -11.08
N LYS A 61 -6.75 -8.29 -12.16
CA LYS A 61 -7.41 -8.35 -13.47
C LYS A 61 -7.08 -9.64 -14.23
N ASP A 62 -5.91 -10.23 -13.98
CA ASP A 62 -5.47 -11.47 -14.64
C ASP A 62 -6.21 -12.71 -14.11
N ASP A 63 -6.56 -12.73 -12.83
CA ASP A 63 -7.30 -13.84 -12.22
C ASP A 63 -8.72 -14.03 -12.79
N THR A 64 -9.32 -12.96 -13.32
CA THR A 64 -10.67 -13.01 -13.93
C THR A 64 -10.64 -13.60 -15.35
N ARG A 65 -9.48 -13.68 -16.01
CA ARG A 65 -9.39 -14.28 -17.36
C ARG A 65 -9.23 -15.79 -17.33
N ILE A 66 -8.66 -16.35 -16.27
CA ILE A 66 -8.39 -17.80 -16.20
C ILE A 66 -9.66 -18.58 -15.82
N SER A 67 -10.62 -17.97 -15.12
CA SER A 67 -11.87 -18.64 -14.68
C SER A 67 -12.98 -18.72 -15.75
N ARG A 68 -12.73 -18.33 -17.01
CA ARG A 68 -13.75 -18.40 -18.08
C ARG A 68 -13.46 -19.44 -19.17
N ALA A 69 -12.48 -20.33 -18.95
CA ALA A 69 -12.05 -21.34 -19.91
C ALA A 69 -12.10 -22.79 -19.38
N ALA A 70 -12.89 -23.06 -18.34
CA ALA A 70 -13.15 -24.41 -17.83
C ALA A 70 -14.63 -24.77 -17.99
#